data_AF-A0A7K4D883-F1
#
_entry.id   AF-A0A7K4D883-F1
#
_cell.length_a   1.000
_cell.length_b   1.000
_cell.length_c   1.000
_cell.angle_alpha   90.00
_cell.angle_beta   90.00
_cell.angle_gamma   90.00
#
_symmetry.space_group_name_H-M   'P 1'
#
loop_
_entity.id
_entity.type
_entity.pdbx_description
1 polymer ?
#
loop_
_entity_poly.entity_id
_entity_poly.type
_entity_poly.pdbx_seq_one_letter_code
_entity_poly.pdbx_strand_id
1 'polypeptide(L)'
;MNEKKFVCGNEIIAGWKSMTSWNWFATEVFEIRRVDDETGCSVINGKPVNDIIYYGLFLGPIEEWSYFSGRDLEVDQGGKIE
;
A
#
# COMPACT_ATOMS: atom_id res chain seq x y z
N MET A 1 15.31 8.81 -17.05
CA MET A 1 13.85 8.70 -17.24
C MET A 1 13.42 7.50 -16.42
N ASN A 2 12.65 7.68 -15.35
CA ASN A 2 12.03 6.53 -14.69
C ASN A 2 10.90 6.05 -15.60
N GLU A 3 11.03 4.81 -16.09
CA GLU A 3 9.98 4.17 -16.85
C GLU A 3 8.77 3.94 -15.95
N LYS A 4 7.59 4.38 -16.40
CA LYS A 4 6.34 4.11 -15.69
C LYS A 4 6.03 2.62 -15.75
N LYS A 5 5.72 2.02 -14.61
CA LYS A 5 5.30 0.63 -14.48
C LYS A 5 3.77 0.58 -14.47
N PHE A 6 3.18 -0.49 -15.04
CA PHE A 6 1.74 -0.64 -15.15
C PHE A 6 1.29 -2.06 -14.76
N VAL A 7 0.08 -2.17 -14.20
CA VAL A 7 -0.60 -3.45 -13.90
C VAL A 7 -2.02 -3.40 -14.42
N CYS A 8 -2.40 -4.37 -15.26
CA CYS A 8 -3.70 -4.41 -15.94
C CYS A 8 -4.11 -3.08 -16.62
N GLY A 9 -3.14 -2.34 -17.14
CA GLY A 9 -3.35 -1.04 -17.80
C GLY A 9 -3.35 0.18 -16.86
N ASN A 10 -3.28 -0.01 -15.54
CA ASN A 10 -3.22 1.06 -14.55
C ASN A 10 -1.77 1.37 -14.15
N GLU A 11 -1.42 2.64 -13.99
CA GLU A 11 -0.08 3.05 -13.53
C GLU A 11 0.15 2.60 -12.09
N ILE A 12 1.29 1.97 -11.82
CA ILE A 12 1.69 1.59 -10.46
C ILE A 12 2.34 2.80 -9.80
N ILE A 13 1.70 3.33 -8.75
CA ILE A 13 2.18 4.50 -8.00
C ILE A 13 3.01 4.11 -6.76
N ALA A 14 2.85 2.88 -6.27
CA ALA A 14 3.68 2.30 -5.22
C ALA A 14 3.59 0.76 -5.25
N GLY A 15 4.64 0.08 -4.76
CA GLY A 15 4.68 -1.37 -4.68
C GLY A 15 5.33 -1.88 -3.39
N TRP A 16 4.84 -3.00 -2.91
CA TRP A 16 5.37 -3.72 -1.75
C TRP A 16 5.47 -5.20 -2.06
N LYS A 17 6.40 -5.89 -1.41
CA LYS A 17 6.59 -7.33 -1.56
C LYS A 17 6.91 -7.97 -0.24
N SER A 18 6.27 -9.11 0.02
CA SER A 18 6.49 -9.85 1.26
C SER A 18 7.74 -10.69 1.17
N MET A 19 8.27 -11.05 2.33
CA MET A 19 9.31 -12.07 2.46
C MET A 19 8.88 -13.43 1.88
N THR A 20 7.57 -13.66 1.77
CA THR A 20 6.94 -14.89 1.26
C THR A 20 6.43 -14.76 -0.19
N SER A 21 6.91 -13.76 -0.94
CA SER A 21 6.64 -13.55 -2.38
C SER A 21 5.26 -13.02 -2.77
N TRP A 22 4.49 -12.50 -1.82
CA TRP A 22 3.26 -11.76 -2.16
C TRP A 22 3.62 -10.34 -2.61
N ASN A 23 2.80 -9.74 -3.47
CA ASN A 23 3.04 -8.39 -3.97
C ASN A 23 1.77 -7.55 -3.88
N TRP A 24 1.95 -6.25 -3.63
CA TRP A 24 0.89 -5.25 -3.65
C TRP A 24 1.30 -4.17 -4.64
N PHE A 25 0.44 -3.85 -5.59
CA PHE A 25 0.66 -2.80 -6.57
C PHE A 25 -0.46 -1.78 -6.44
N ALA A 26 -0.16 -0.66 -5.78
CA ALA A 26 -1.09 0.46 -5.68
C ALA A 26 -1.20 1.17 -7.02
N THR A 27 -2.44 1.43 -7.44
CA THR A 27 -2.74 2.22 -8.64
C THR A 27 -3.34 3.57 -8.28
N GLU A 28 -3.96 3.68 -7.11
CA GLU A 28 -4.66 4.88 -6.66
C GLU A 28 -4.47 5.12 -5.16
N VAL A 29 -4.45 6.39 -4.77
CA VAL A 29 -4.61 6.79 -3.36
C VAL A 29 -6.10 6.87 -3.08
N PHE A 30 -6.59 6.04 -2.17
CA PHE A 30 -7.99 6.04 -1.75
C PHE A 30 -8.23 7.06 -0.63
N GLU A 31 -7.37 7.04 0.40
CA GLU A 31 -7.53 7.88 1.60
C GLU A 31 -6.18 8.23 2.19
N ILE A 32 -6.04 9.45 2.73
CA ILE A 32 -4.87 9.86 3.52
C ILE A 32 -5.37 10.09 4.93
N ARG A 33 -4.81 9.34 5.88
CA ARG A 33 -5.15 9.39 7.30
C ARG A 33 -4.06 10.07 8.09
N ARG A 34 -4.41 11.04 8.94
CA ARG A 34 -3.44 11.72 9.82
C ARG A 34 -3.92 11.77 11.27
N VAL A 35 -2.97 11.55 12.17
CA VAL A 35 -3.22 11.53 13.63
C VAL A 35 -3.86 12.82 14.15
N ASP A 36 -3.53 13.96 13.55
CA ASP A 36 -3.93 15.29 14.03
C ASP A 36 -5.07 15.93 13.22
N ASP A 37 -5.80 15.17 12.38
CA ASP A 37 -6.93 15.71 11.60
C ASP A 37 -8.21 14.87 11.67
N GLU A 38 -9.29 15.35 11.05
CA GLU A 38 -10.62 14.73 11.05
C GLU A 38 -10.69 13.43 10.22
N THR A 39 -9.67 13.10 9.44
CA THR A 39 -9.62 11.87 8.63
C THR A 39 -9.28 10.64 9.47
N GLY A 40 -8.81 10.84 10.70
CA GLY A 40 -8.44 9.79 11.62
C GLY A 40 -7.07 9.19 11.34
N CYS A 41 -6.72 8.11 12.04
CA CYS A 41 -5.41 7.45 11.93
C CYS A 41 -5.55 5.94 11.76
N SER A 42 -4.48 5.31 11.28
CA SER A 42 -4.31 3.86 11.42
C SER A 42 -3.63 3.57 12.76
N VAL A 43 -4.00 2.46 13.39
CA VAL A 43 -3.35 1.98 14.63
C VAL A 43 -2.43 0.83 14.28
N ILE A 44 -1.12 1.08 14.30
CA ILE A 44 -0.09 0.10 13.98
C ILE A 44 0.74 -0.16 15.23
N ASN A 45 0.90 -1.43 15.62
CA ASN A 45 1.57 -1.82 16.87
C ASN A 45 1.06 -1.06 18.11
N GLY A 46 -0.26 -0.83 18.17
CA GLY A 46 -0.92 -0.14 19.27
C GLY A 46 -0.70 1.39 19.31
N LYS A 47 -0.08 1.99 18.30
CA LYS A 47 0.15 3.43 18.22
C LYS A 47 -0.59 4.05 17.03
N PRO A 48 -1.22 5.22 17.20
CA PRO A 48 -1.77 5.96 16.07
C PRO A 48 -0.63 6.47 15.18
N VAL A 49 -0.75 6.26 13.88
CA VAL A 49 0.22 6.70 12.88
C VAL A 49 -0.48 7.29 11.66
N ASN A 50 0.21 8.22 10.99
CA ASN A 50 -0.21 8.69 9.67
C ASN A 50 -0.09 7.54 8.67
N ASP A 51 -1.03 7.48 7.75
CA ASP A 51 -1.12 6.38 6.79
C ASP A 51 -1.73 6.84 5.47
N ILE A 52 -1.44 6.09 4.42
CA ILE A 52 -2.09 6.24 3.12
C ILE A 52 -2.73 4.89 2.80
N ILE A 53 -4.04 4.91 2.62
CA ILE A 53 -4.79 3.75 2.15
C ILE A 53 -4.79 3.81 0.63
N TYR A 54 -4.28 2.75 0.03
CA TYR A 54 -4.22 2.59 -1.42
C TYR A 54 -5.31 1.65 -1.89
N TYR A 55 -5.72 1.83 -3.15
CA TYR A 55 -6.43 0.81 -3.91
C TYR A 55 -5.49 0.25 -4.97
N GLY A 56 -5.53 -1.07 -5.18
CA GLY A 56 -4.67 -1.71 -6.15
C GLY A 56 -4.76 -3.24 -6.17
N LEU A 57 -3.83 -3.86 -6.87
CA LEU A 57 -3.77 -5.31 -7.04
C LEU A 57 -2.93 -5.98 -5.96
N PHE A 58 -3.51 -6.94 -5.25
CA PHE A 58 -2.81 -7.87 -4.38
C PHE A 58 -2.59 -9.20 -5.11
N LEU A 59 -1.33 -9.60 -5.21
CA LEU A 59 -0.86 -10.88 -5.76
C LEU A 59 -0.40 -11.78 -4.63
N GLY A 60 -1.37 -12.41 -3.95
CA GLY A 60 -1.15 -13.37 -2.87
C GLY A 60 -1.59 -14.79 -3.24
N PRO A 61 -2.18 -15.54 -2.29
CA PRO A 61 -2.75 -16.86 -2.56
C PRO A 61 -3.89 -16.82 -3.58
N ILE A 62 -4.63 -15.71 -3.59
CA ILE A 62 -5.68 -15.39 -4.55
C ILE A 62 -5.41 -13.98 -5.04
N GLU A 63 -5.46 -13.77 -6.35
CA GLU A 63 -5.36 -12.44 -6.95
C GLU A 63 -6.64 -11.66 -6.65
N GLU A 64 -6.51 -10.45 -6.10
CA GLU A 64 -7.64 -9.59 -5.81
C GLU A 64 -7.31 -8.09 -5.93
N TRP A 65 -8.32 -7.30 -6.26
CA TRP A 65 -8.26 -5.85 -6.16
C TRP A 65 -8.86 -5.41 -4.84
N SER A 66 -8.07 -4.78 -3.99
CA SER A 66 -8.48 -4.45 -2.63
C SER A 66 -7.85 -3.14 -2.13
N TYR A 67 -8.29 -2.71 -0.95
CA TYR A 67 -7.73 -1.57 -0.25
C TYR A 67 -6.70 -2.06 0.77
N PHE A 68 -5.55 -1.41 0.85
CA PHE A 68 -4.50 -1.78 1.79
C PHE A 68 -3.76 -0.57 2.36
N SER A 69 -3.33 -0.71 3.61
CA SER A 69 -2.54 0.29 4.33
C SER A 69 -1.10 0.27 3.83
N GLY A 70 -0.61 1.40 3.32
CA GLY A 70 0.80 1.52 2.96
C GLY A 70 1.71 1.38 4.18
N ARG A 71 1.26 1.90 5.34
CA ARG A 71 2.07 1.87 6.56
C ARG A 71 2.20 0.47 7.16
N ASP A 72 1.12 -0.30 7.13
CA ASP A 72 1.13 -1.70 7.56
C ASP A 72 2.11 -2.52 6.71
N LEU A 73 2.05 -2.36 5.39
CA LEU A 73 2.96 -3.06 4.45
C LEU A 73 4.43 -2.63 4.61
N GLU A 74 4.71 -1.37 4.95
CA GLU A 74 6.08 -0.91 5.26
C GLU A 74 6.64 -1.54 6.53
N VAL A 75 5.81 -1.71 7.56
CA VAL A 75 6.20 -2.29 8.84
C VAL A 75 6.39 -3.80 8.73
N ASP A 76 5.49 -4.49 8.02
CA ASP A 76 5.49 -5.94 7.94
C ASP A 76 6.49 -6.52 6.92
N GLN A 77 6.92 -5.75 5.91
CA GLN A 77 7.54 -6.36 4.71
C GLN A 77 8.89 -5.81 4.26
N GLY A 78 9.62 -5.14 5.14
CA GLY A 78 11.06 -4.88 4.92
C GLY A 78 11.38 -3.80 3.87
N GLY A 79 10.38 -3.05 3.39
CA GLY A 79 10.57 -1.81 2.64
C GLY A 79 9.80 -1.73 1.32
N LYS A 80 9.47 -0.50 0.94
CA LYS A 80 8.85 -0.13 -0.34
C LYS A 80 9.76 -0.54 -1.51
N ILE A 81 9.19 -1.10 -2.58
CA ILE A 81 9.95 -1.36 -3.81
C ILE A 81 9.99 -0.07 -4.64
N GLU A 82 11.19 0.41 -4.96
CA GLU A 82 11.44 1.54 -5.86
C GLU A 82 11.30 1.16 -7.35
#